data_AF-A0A0K1EE50-F1
#
_entry.id   AF-A0A0K1EE50-F1
#
_cell.length_a   1.000
_cell.length_b   1.000
_cell.length_c   1.000
_cell.angle_alpha   90.00
_cell.angle_beta   90.00
_cell.angle_gamma   90.00
#
_symmetry.space_group_name_H-M   'P 1'
#
loop_
_entity.id
_entity.type
_entity.pdbx_description
1 polymer ?
#
loop_
_entity_poly.entity_id
_entity_poly.type
_entity_poly.pdbx_seq_one_letter_code
_entity_poly.pdbx_strand_id
1 'polypeptide(L)'
;MKTQYTLLSGETVEFIAPAGELGAFMRRVIAATKDPAVTDAELTELVHGPENPLLDATVVPGKVVATSETYRDPMFHVMLDCIARKRMPPGTSVATARARFTLTVPETATQLGISESAVRQAIYSGRLRAHKEGGTYYLDPISVGSYRVSRRGPRRRDAGGRSFPGGILEARIGSAPDASFRVKHTREEFEVEEKHGAEWVGTIPGGWHRIGVLGTSKERARFWEIEPAEGESVLHFEGFYLRGGFRILETVSVSARAREAFRHFRPK
;
A
#
# COMPACT_ATOMS: atom_id res chain seq x y z
N MET A 1 6.80 -18.70 -19.17
CA MET A 1 6.85 -17.52 -20.06
C MET A 1 6.23 -16.35 -19.31
N LYS A 2 6.91 -15.19 -19.23
CA LYS A 2 6.34 -13.98 -18.64
C LYS A 2 5.35 -13.37 -19.62
N THR A 3 4.19 -12.98 -19.12
CA THR A 3 3.11 -12.33 -19.85
C THR A 3 2.99 -10.89 -19.36
N GLN A 4 2.87 -9.96 -20.30
CA GLN A 4 2.60 -8.55 -20.01
C GLN A 4 1.13 -8.25 -20.29
N TYR A 5 0.51 -7.44 -19.44
CA TYR A 5 -0.87 -7.01 -19.60
C TYR A 5 -1.00 -5.53 -19.27
N THR A 6 -1.56 -4.74 -20.19
CA THR A 6 -1.82 -3.32 -19.97
C THR A 6 -3.24 -3.10 -19.44
N LEU A 7 -3.32 -2.62 -18.20
CA LEU A 7 -4.56 -2.26 -17.52
C LEU A 7 -5.21 -1.02 -18.16
N LEU A 8 -6.49 -0.79 -17.88
CA LEU A 8 -7.19 0.44 -18.30
C LEU A 8 -6.60 1.71 -17.69
N SER A 9 -5.90 1.61 -16.56
CA SER A 9 -5.13 2.72 -15.98
C SER A 9 -3.92 3.11 -16.85
N GLY A 10 -3.55 2.27 -17.83
CA GLY A 10 -2.33 2.41 -18.62
C GLY A 10 -1.09 1.79 -17.99
N GLU A 11 -1.19 1.28 -16.76
CA GLU A 11 -0.14 0.51 -16.11
C GLU A 11 0.03 -0.85 -16.80
N THR A 12 1.27 -1.29 -16.98
CA THR A 12 1.56 -2.63 -17.49
C THR A 12 2.00 -3.51 -16.32
N VAL A 13 1.25 -4.58 -16.08
CA VAL A 13 1.59 -5.60 -15.09
C VAL A 13 2.27 -6.78 -15.77
N GLU A 14 3.29 -7.32 -15.11
CA GLU A 14 3.99 -8.53 -15.55
C GLU A 14 3.64 -9.68 -14.62
N PHE A 15 3.32 -10.85 -15.20
CA PHE A 15 3.06 -12.06 -14.44
C PHE A 15 3.51 -13.29 -15.19
N ILE A 16 3.69 -14.39 -14.46
CA ILE A 16 3.94 -15.70 -15.07
C ILE A 16 2.59 -16.26 -15.50
N ALA A 17 2.51 -16.76 -16.74
CA ALA A 17 1.28 -17.39 -17.24
C ALA A 17 0.77 -18.46 -16.24
N PRO A 18 -0.43 -18.28 -15.67
CA PRO A 18 -0.91 -19.16 -14.62
C PRO A 18 -1.22 -20.54 -15.19
N ALA A 19 -0.73 -21.58 -14.52
CA ALA A 19 -1.04 -22.97 -14.81
C ALA A 19 -2.11 -23.51 -13.84
N GLY A 20 -2.58 -24.73 -14.09
CA GLY A 20 -3.52 -25.42 -13.19
C GLY A 20 -4.85 -24.67 -13.00
N GLU A 21 -5.34 -24.71 -11.76
CA GLU A 21 -6.64 -24.16 -11.36
C GLU A 21 -6.74 -22.64 -11.60
N LEU A 22 -5.73 -21.88 -11.16
CA LEU A 22 -5.68 -20.43 -11.41
C LEU A 22 -5.69 -20.11 -12.91
N GLY A 23 -5.00 -20.90 -13.72
CA GLY A 23 -5.01 -20.74 -15.17
C GLY A 23 -6.38 -21.00 -15.80
N ALA A 24 -7.09 -22.02 -15.34
CA ALA A 24 -8.45 -22.32 -15.78
C ALA A 24 -9.45 -21.25 -15.35
N PHE A 25 -9.35 -20.80 -14.10
CA PHE A 25 -10.18 -19.72 -13.57
C PHE A 25 -9.99 -18.42 -14.35
N MET A 26 -8.75 -18.04 -14.64
CA MET A 26 -8.46 -16.83 -15.44
C MET A 26 -9.03 -16.89 -16.85
N ARG A 27 -8.98 -18.04 -17.52
CA ARG A 27 -9.63 -18.21 -18.83
C ARG A 27 -11.14 -18.00 -18.74
N ARG A 28 -11.79 -18.47 -17.67
CA ARG A 28 -13.22 -18.24 -17.42
C ARG A 28 -13.51 -16.75 -17.20
N VAL A 29 -12.74 -16.05 -16.37
CA VAL A 29 -12.92 -14.60 -16.13
C VAL A 29 -12.75 -13.81 -17.43
N ILE A 30 -11.72 -14.10 -18.23
CA ILE A 30 -11.47 -13.43 -19.51
C ILE A 30 -12.61 -13.72 -20.50
N ALA A 31 -13.13 -14.94 -20.56
CA ALA A 31 -14.27 -15.29 -21.41
C ALA A 31 -15.54 -14.55 -20.98
N ALA A 32 -15.89 -14.59 -19.70
CA ALA A 32 -17.05 -13.91 -19.12
C ALA A 32 -17.01 -12.38 -19.33
N THR A 33 -15.82 -11.79 -19.36
CA THR A 33 -15.64 -10.37 -19.68
C THR A 33 -16.13 -10.02 -21.09
N LYS A 34 -15.89 -10.92 -22.06
CA LYS A 34 -16.25 -10.72 -23.47
C LYS A 34 -17.66 -11.17 -23.82
N ASP A 35 -18.26 -12.02 -22.99
CA ASP A 35 -19.60 -12.59 -23.23
C ASP A 35 -20.71 -11.56 -22.92
N PRO A 36 -21.48 -11.07 -23.91
CA PRO A 36 -22.55 -10.10 -23.68
C PRO A 36 -23.66 -10.60 -22.74
N ALA A 37 -23.83 -11.92 -22.59
CA ALA A 37 -24.85 -12.50 -21.72
C ALA A 37 -24.49 -12.40 -20.23
N VAL A 38 -23.20 -12.31 -19.90
CA VAL A 38 -22.75 -12.12 -18.51
C VAL A 38 -22.86 -10.66 -18.13
N THR A 39 -23.47 -10.37 -16.99
CA THR A 39 -23.60 -9.02 -16.42
C THR A 39 -22.36 -8.60 -15.63
N ASP A 40 -22.24 -7.30 -15.32
CA ASP A 40 -21.19 -6.80 -14.41
C ASP A 40 -21.30 -7.43 -13.00
N ALA A 41 -22.53 -7.64 -12.52
CA ALA A 41 -22.78 -8.22 -11.20
C ALA A 41 -22.29 -9.68 -11.14
N GLU A 42 -22.61 -10.49 -12.15
CA GLU A 42 -22.17 -11.89 -12.23
C GLU A 42 -20.65 -12.00 -12.36
N LEU A 43 -20.01 -11.12 -13.13
CA LEU A 43 -18.54 -11.10 -13.23
C LEU A 43 -17.89 -10.66 -11.91
N THR A 44 -18.49 -9.68 -11.22
CA THR A 44 -18.03 -9.24 -9.90
C THR A 44 -18.16 -10.38 -8.87
N GLU A 45 -19.26 -11.12 -8.89
CA GLU A 45 -19.49 -12.28 -8.03
C GLU A 45 -18.49 -13.40 -8.35
N LEU A 46 -18.21 -13.69 -9.62
CA LEU A 46 -17.22 -14.68 -10.01
C LEU A 46 -15.83 -14.34 -9.44
N VAL A 47 -15.38 -13.09 -9.61
CA VAL A 47 -14.04 -12.65 -9.18
C VAL A 47 -13.90 -12.55 -7.66
N HIS A 48 -14.96 -12.18 -6.95
CA HIS A 48 -14.94 -12.06 -5.48
C HIS A 48 -15.54 -13.28 -4.75
N GLY A 49 -15.93 -14.31 -5.49
CA GLY A 49 -16.61 -15.50 -5.00
C GLY A 49 -15.66 -16.66 -4.69
N PRO A 50 -16.18 -17.73 -4.07
CA PRO A 50 -15.38 -18.84 -3.53
C PRO A 50 -14.62 -19.65 -4.59
N GLU A 51 -14.98 -19.49 -5.86
CA GLU A 51 -14.29 -20.14 -6.99
C GLU A 51 -12.96 -19.47 -7.34
N ASN A 52 -12.65 -18.29 -6.81
CA ASN A 52 -11.38 -17.62 -7.07
C ASN A 52 -10.27 -18.19 -6.17
N PRO A 53 -9.27 -18.91 -6.73
CA PRO A 53 -8.21 -19.55 -5.95
C PRO A 53 -7.22 -18.58 -5.30
N LEU A 54 -7.31 -17.27 -5.59
CA LEU A 54 -6.49 -16.23 -4.94
C LEU A 54 -7.12 -15.68 -3.65
N LEU A 55 -8.38 -16.01 -3.36
CA LEU A 55 -9.06 -15.52 -2.18
C LEU A 55 -8.83 -16.47 -1.00
N ASP A 56 -8.73 -15.88 0.18
CA ASP A 56 -8.51 -16.63 1.40
C ASP A 56 -9.85 -17.01 2.04
N ALA A 57 -10.12 -18.30 2.16
CA ALA A 57 -11.30 -18.86 2.80
C ALA A 57 -11.12 -19.11 4.32
N THR A 58 -9.90 -18.97 4.84
CA THR A 58 -9.52 -19.31 6.21
C THR A 58 -9.69 -18.14 7.17
N VAL A 59 -9.58 -16.91 6.68
CA VAL A 59 -9.63 -15.68 7.50
C VAL A 59 -11.00 -15.44 8.12
N VAL A 60 -12.09 -15.79 7.41
CA VAL A 60 -13.46 -15.62 7.90
C VAL A 60 -14.26 -16.88 7.63
N PRO A 61 -14.77 -17.59 8.66
CA PRO A 61 -15.57 -18.79 8.47
C PRO A 61 -16.76 -18.55 7.53
N GLY A 62 -16.89 -19.40 6.50
CA GLY A 62 -17.97 -19.35 5.52
C GLY A 62 -17.89 -18.19 4.53
N LYS A 63 -16.76 -17.46 4.47
CA LYS A 63 -16.54 -16.38 3.48
C LYS A 63 -15.15 -16.48 2.88
N VAL A 64 -15.06 -16.14 1.60
CA VAL A 64 -13.77 -15.85 0.97
C VAL A 64 -13.51 -14.36 0.98
N VAL A 65 -12.26 -13.98 1.23
CA VAL A 65 -11.86 -12.57 1.31
C VAL A 65 -10.58 -12.32 0.52
N ALA A 66 -10.54 -11.19 -0.17
CA ALA A 66 -9.31 -10.69 -0.76
C ALA A 66 -8.42 -10.13 0.37
N THR A 67 -7.26 -10.74 0.57
CA THR A 67 -6.30 -10.32 1.59
C THR A 67 -5.29 -9.34 1.00
N SER A 68 -4.42 -8.78 1.84
CA SER A 68 -3.32 -7.95 1.36
C SER A 68 -2.38 -8.69 0.40
N GLU A 69 -2.26 -10.02 0.52
CA GLU A 69 -1.49 -10.84 -0.42
C GLU A 69 -2.20 -10.94 -1.76
N THR A 70 -3.52 -11.16 -1.77
CA THR A 70 -4.32 -11.15 -2.99
C THR A 70 -4.16 -9.82 -3.75
N TYR A 71 -4.18 -8.69 -3.04
CA TYR A 71 -3.98 -7.36 -3.64
C TYR A 71 -2.55 -7.05 -4.06
N ARG A 72 -1.56 -7.87 -3.71
CA ARG A 72 -0.20 -7.78 -4.26
C ARG A 72 -0.01 -8.65 -5.49
N ASP A 73 -0.93 -9.58 -5.76
CA ASP A 73 -0.84 -10.47 -6.90
C ASP A 73 -1.24 -9.74 -8.19
N PRO A 74 -0.34 -9.63 -9.20
CA PRO A 74 -0.64 -9.06 -10.50
C PRO A 74 -1.89 -9.65 -11.17
N MET A 75 -2.14 -10.94 -10.98
CA MET A 75 -3.29 -11.64 -11.56
C MET A 75 -4.61 -11.10 -11.02
N PHE A 76 -4.66 -10.76 -9.74
CA PHE A 76 -5.86 -10.17 -9.16
C PHE A 76 -6.14 -8.79 -9.77
N HIS A 77 -5.10 -8.00 -10.07
CA HIS A 77 -5.27 -6.74 -10.79
C HIS A 77 -5.81 -6.93 -12.21
N VAL A 78 -5.42 -8.01 -12.91
CA VAL A 78 -6.00 -8.35 -14.22
C VAL A 78 -7.48 -8.71 -14.10
N MET A 79 -7.89 -9.46 -13.08
CA MET A 79 -9.31 -9.79 -12.84
C MET A 79 -10.12 -8.52 -12.51
N LEU A 80 -9.56 -7.63 -11.70
CA LEU A 80 -10.16 -6.33 -11.44
C LEU A 80 -10.28 -5.53 -12.76
N ASP A 81 -9.26 -5.51 -13.62
CA ASP A 81 -9.33 -4.86 -14.92
C ASP A 81 -10.44 -5.43 -15.81
N CYS A 82 -10.65 -6.74 -15.79
CA CYS A 82 -11.75 -7.42 -16.47
C CYS A 82 -13.13 -6.89 -16.04
N ILE A 83 -13.39 -6.75 -14.73
CA ILE A 83 -14.61 -6.11 -14.22
C ILE A 83 -14.75 -4.69 -14.76
N ALA A 84 -13.68 -3.89 -14.70
CA ALA A 84 -13.76 -2.51 -15.18
C ALA A 84 -14.03 -2.43 -16.68
N ARG A 85 -13.44 -3.32 -17.49
CA ARG A 85 -13.73 -3.41 -18.93
C ARG A 85 -15.17 -3.78 -19.20
N LYS A 86 -15.76 -4.65 -18.38
CA LYS A 86 -17.16 -5.07 -18.51
C LYS A 86 -18.15 -3.91 -18.33
N ARG A 87 -17.80 -2.96 -17.47
CA ARG A 87 -18.60 -1.75 -17.20
C ARG A 87 -18.51 -0.71 -18.30
N MET A 88 -17.55 -0.81 -19.20
CA MET A 88 -17.37 0.17 -20.26
C MET A 88 -18.21 -0.15 -21.48
N PRO A 89 -18.67 0.88 -22.22
CA PRO A 89 -19.24 0.67 -23.54
C PRO A 89 -18.28 -0.11 -24.46
N PRO A 90 -18.79 -1.03 -25.30
CA PRO A 90 -17.98 -1.74 -26.28
C PRO A 90 -17.19 -0.75 -27.16
N GLY A 91 -15.90 -1.01 -27.38
CA GLY A 91 -15.03 -0.17 -28.22
C GLY A 91 -14.37 1.02 -27.51
N THR A 92 -14.56 1.18 -26.19
CA THR A 92 -13.87 2.23 -25.41
C THR A 92 -12.35 2.02 -25.44
N SER A 93 -11.60 3.03 -25.93
CA SER A 93 -10.14 2.98 -25.98
C SER A 93 -9.50 3.19 -24.59
N VAL A 94 -8.24 2.78 -24.41
CA VAL A 94 -7.48 3.03 -23.17
C VAL A 94 -7.35 4.54 -22.89
N ALA A 95 -7.24 5.37 -23.92
CA ALA A 95 -7.19 6.83 -23.77
C ALA A 95 -8.52 7.38 -23.22
N THR A 96 -9.65 6.88 -23.73
CA THR A 96 -10.99 7.23 -23.22
C THR A 96 -11.20 6.69 -21.80
N ALA A 97 -10.67 5.51 -21.48
CA ALA A 97 -10.71 4.92 -20.15
C ALA A 97 -9.87 5.68 -19.11
N ARG A 98 -8.86 6.46 -19.53
CA ARG A 98 -8.11 7.36 -18.64
C ARG A 98 -8.90 8.59 -18.23
N ALA A 99 -9.79 9.09 -19.11
CA ALA A 99 -10.63 10.26 -18.83
C ALA A 99 -11.59 10.09 -17.64
N ARG A 100 -11.82 8.84 -17.19
CA ARG A 100 -12.64 8.55 -15.99
C ARG A 100 -11.92 8.75 -14.67
N PHE A 101 -10.58 8.81 -14.67
CA PHE A 101 -9.81 9.06 -13.46
C PHE A 101 -9.82 10.57 -13.20
N THR A 102 -10.81 11.03 -12.44
CA THR A 102 -11.06 12.46 -12.22
C THR A 102 -10.79 12.90 -10.80
N LEU A 103 -10.83 11.98 -9.81
CA LEU A 103 -10.70 12.34 -8.40
C LEU A 103 -9.24 12.39 -7.97
N THR A 104 -8.86 13.45 -7.29
CA THR A 104 -7.54 13.54 -6.64
C THR A 104 -7.52 12.77 -5.31
N VAL A 105 -6.31 12.58 -4.77
CA VAL A 105 -6.12 11.99 -3.44
C VAL A 105 -6.85 12.78 -2.33
N PRO A 106 -6.77 14.13 -2.26
CA PRO A 106 -7.52 14.91 -1.27
C PRO A 106 -9.04 14.77 -1.40
N GLU A 107 -9.58 14.79 -2.62
CA GLU A 107 -11.02 14.62 -2.85
C GLU A 107 -11.49 13.22 -2.44
N THR A 108 -10.71 12.19 -2.78
CA THR A 108 -10.97 10.82 -2.37
C THR A 108 -10.93 10.67 -0.84
N ALA A 109 -9.93 11.28 -0.18
CA ALA A 109 -9.79 11.25 1.27
C ALA A 109 -11.04 11.83 1.96
N THR A 110 -11.53 12.95 1.42
CA THR A 110 -12.75 13.62 1.90
C THR A 110 -13.97 12.74 1.68
N GLN A 111 -14.13 12.15 0.48
CA GLN A 111 -15.27 11.29 0.14
C GLN A 111 -15.32 10.01 0.97
N LEU A 112 -14.17 9.40 1.26
CA LEU A 112 -14.07 8.17 2.04
C LEU A 112 -14.01 8.41 3.57
N GLY A 113 -13.84 9.66 4.00
CA GLY A 113 -13.66 10.00 5.42
C GLY A 113 -12.39 9.39 6.02
N ILE A 114 -11.30 9.30 5.25
CA ILE A 114 -10.00 8.77 5.69
C ILE A 114 -8.88 9.75 5.40
N SER A 115 -7.70 9.56 6.00
CA SER A 115 -6.53 10.40 5.70
C SER A 115 -6.03 10.22 4.26
N GLU A 116 -5.43 11.28 3.68
CA GLU A 116 -4.75 11.16 2.38
C GLU A 116 -3.64 10.11 2.39
N SER A 117 -2.97 9.93 3.53
CA SER A 117 -1.96 8.88 3.70
C SER A 117 -2.58 7.49 3.51
N ALA A 118 -3.75 7.25 4.09
CA ALA A 118 -4.49 6.00 3.92
C ALA A 118 -4.94 5.79 2.47
N VAL A 119 -5.33 6.85 1.75
CA VAL A 119 -5.62 6.79 0.32
C VAL A 119 -4.38 6.42 -0.48
N ARG A 120 -3.23 7.08 -0.26
CA ARG A 120 -1.95 6.75 -0.91
C ARG A 120 -1.53 5.30 -0.63
N GLN A 121 -1.69 4.83 0.60
CA GLN A 121 -1.43 3.44 0.97
C GLN A 121 -2.38 2.47 0.26
N ALA A 122 -3.66 2.81 0.13
CA ALA A 122 -4.61 2.00 -0.64
C ALA A 122 -4.25 1.96 -2.14
N ILE A 123 -3.71 3.04 -2.71
CA ILE A 123 -3.17 3.06 -4.08
C ILE A 123 -1.93 2.16 -4.18
N TYR A 124 -0.94 2.32 -3.29
CA TYR A 124 0.31 1.54 -3.33
C TYR A 124 0.10 0.05 -3.08
N SER A 125 -0.90 -0.30 -2.27
CA SER A 125 -1.32 -1.69 -2.07
C SER A 125 -2.30 -2.19 -3.14
N GLY A 126 -2.57 -1.40 -4.18
CA GLY A 126 -3.43 -1.80 -5.30
C GLY A 126 -4.92 -1.99 -4.95
N ARG A 127 -5.33 -1.56 -3.75
CA ARG A 127 -6.73 -1.61 -3.27
C ARG A 127 -7.59 -0.48 -3.84
N LEU A 128 -6.99 0.65 -4.18
CA LEU A 128 -7.61 1.73 -4.94
C LEU A 128 -6.92 1.85 -6.30
N ARG A 129 -7.73 1.92 -7.36
CA ARG A 129 -7.21 2.15 -8.71
C ARG A 129 -6.90 3.63 -8.90
N ALA A 130 -5.69 3.90 -9.33
CA ALA A 130 -5.26 5.24 -9.68
C ALA A 130 -4.49 5.25 -11.00
N HIS A 131 -4.55 6.39 -11.68
CA HIS A 131 -3.69 6.78 -12.78
C HIS A 131 -2.76 7.89 -12.29
N LYS A 132 -1.48 7.84 -12.67
CA LYS A 132 -0.51 8.88 -12.31
C LYS A 132 -0.21 9.74 -13.52
N GLU A 133 -0.55 11.02 -13.44
CA GLU A 133 -0.30 12.01 -14.49
C GLU A 133 0.37 13.25 -13.87
N GLY A 134 1.49 13.70 -14.44
CA GLY A 134 2.20 14.89 -13.95
C GLY A 134 2.68 14.82 -12.48
N GLY A 135 2.79 13.62 -11.90
CA GLY A 135 3.13 13.44 -10.47
C GLY A 135 1.93 13.36 -9.53
N THR A 136 0.72 13.60 -10.03
CA THR A 136 -0.54 13.54 -9.28
C THR A 136 -1.25 12.22 -9.54
N TYR A 137 -1.83 11.64 -8.49
CA TYR A 137 -2.71 10.47 -8.63
C TYR A 137 -4.15 10.92 -8.83
N TYR A 138 -4.75 10.40 -9.89
CA TYR A 138 -6.15 10.51 -10.21
C TYR A 138 -6.82 9.15 -10.03
N LEU A 139 -7.99 9.12 -9.42
CA LEU A 139 -8.71 7.93 -9.02
C LEU A 139 -10.03 7.84 -9.78
N ASP A 140 -10.45 6.61 -10.06
CA ASP A 140 -11.73 6.29 -10.68
C ASP A 140 -12.85 6.44 -9.63
N PRO A 141 -13.85 7.34 -9.82
CA PRO A 141 -14.96 7.52 -8.88
C PRO A 141 -15.72 6.24 -8.55
N ILE A 142 -15.85 5.30 -9.50
CA ILE A 142 -16.54 4.03 -9.28
C ILE A 142 -15.74 3.14 -8.34
N SER A 143 -14.41 3.12 -8.50
CA SER A 143 -13.48 2.39 -7.64
C SER A 143 -13.49 2.94 -6.21
N VAL A 144 -13.55 4.27 -6.07
CA VAL A 144 -13.70 4.94 -4.78
C VAL A 144 -15.05 4.58 -4.15
N GLY A 145 -16.14 4.60 -4.91
CA GLY A 145 -17.49 4.28 -4.42
C GLY A 145 -17.65 2.83 -3.94
N SER A 146 -16.93 1.87 -4.53
CA SER A 146 -16.94 0.46 -4.10
C SER A 146 -15.93 0.15 -3.01
N TYR A 147 -15.02 1.09 -2.69
CA TYR A 147 -13.99 0.87 -1.68
C TYR A 147 -14.58 0.81 -0.28
N ARG A 148 -14.45 -0.36 0.35
CA ARG A 148 -14.83 -0.54 1.75
C ARG A 148 -13.68 -0.13 2.66
N VAL A 149 -13.83 1.02 3.31
CA VAL A 149 -12.94 1.45 4.38
C VAL A 149 -12.98 0.41 5.49
N SER A 150 -11.83 -0.23 5.77
CA SER A 150 -11.69 -1.10 6.94
C SER A 150 -11.91 -0.26 8.20
N ARG A 151 -13.02 -0.50 8.91
CA ARG A 151 -13.25 0.06 10.25
C ARG A 151 -12.33 -0.55 11.31
N ARG A 152 -11.62 -1.63 10.98
CA ARG A 152 -10.53 -2.16 11.78
C ARG A 152 -9.26 -1.49 11.30
N GLY A 153 -8.82 -0.49 12.04
CA GLY A 153 -7.39 -0.17 12.06
C GLY A 153 -6.59 -1.42 12.47
N PRO A 154 -5.25 -1.40 12.33
CA PRO A 154 -4.42 -2.42 12.95
C PRO A 154 -4.90 -2.59 14.39
N ARG A 155 -5.22 -3.83 14.78
CA ARG A 155 -5.50 -4.14 16.18
C ARG A 155 -4.33 -3.55 16.96
N ARG A 156 -4.60 -2.65 17.91
CA ARG A 156 -3.69 -2.51 19.06
C ARG A 156 -3.48 -3.94 19.53
N ARG A 157 -2.25 -4.46 19.47
CA ARG A 157 -1.89 -5.53 20.39
C ARG A 157 -2.04 -4.87 21.75
N ASP A 158 -3.18 -5.11 22.37
CA ASP A 158 -3.49 -4.68 23.72
C ASP A 158 -2.49 -5.38 24.66
N ALA A 159 -1.30 -4.82 24.77
CA ALA A 159 -0.51 -4.94 25.98
C ALA A 159 -1.11 -3.90 26.95
N GLY A 160 -1.76 -4.40 28.00
CA GLY A 160 -2.45 -3.60 29.01
C GLY A 160 -1.51 -2.69 29.82
N GLY A 161 -1.01 -1.63 29.20
CA GLY A 161 -0.18 -0.60 29.80
C GLY A 161 -0.61 0.77 29.28
N ARG A 162 -0.66 1.75 30.20
CA ARG A 162 -0.97 3.18 29.96
C ARG A 162 -0.74 3.62 28.52
N SER A 163 -1.80 4.09 27.86
CA SER A 163 -1.74 4.58 26.48
C SER A 163 -0.87 5.84 26.41
N PHE A 164 0.39 5.70 26.04
CA PHE A 164 1.22 6.83 25.65
C PHE A 164 0.81 7.27 24.23
N PRO A 165 0.75 8.58 23.94
CA PRO A 165 0.65 9.05 22.56
C PRO A 165 1.74 8.37 21.73
N GLY A 166 1.41 8.00 20.49
CA GLY A 166 2.32 7.41 19.50
C GLY A 166 2.59 5.91 19.56
N GLY A 167 2.41 5.25 20.71
CA GLY A 167 2.44 3.79 20.82
C GLY A 167 3.73 3.12 20.31
N ILE A 168 3.62 1.84 19.98
CA ILE A 168 4.71 1.05 19.37
C ILE A 168 4.87 1.47 17.90
N LEU A 169 6.11 1.63 17.43
CA LEU A 169 6.40 1.83 16.01
C LEU A 169 6.91 0.54 15.38
N GLU A 170 6.37 0.15 14.23
CA GLU A 170 6.92 -0.90 13.37
C GLU A 170 8.00 -0.28 12.46
N ALA A 171 9.15 -0.92 12.30
CA ALA A 171 10.20 -0.40 11.44
C ALA A 171 10.95 -1.50 10.68
N ARG A 172 11.32 -1.18 9.44
CA ARG A 172 12.40 -1.83 8.71
C ARG A 172 13.53 -0.84 8.58
N ILE A 173 14.63 -1.11 9.26
CA ILE A 173 15.80 -0.22 9.40
C ILE A 173 17.07 -0.95 8.97
N GLY A 174 18.18 -0.22 8.82
CA GLY A 174 19.48 -0.82 8.56
C GLY A 174 20.07 -0.36 7.24
N SER A 175 20.78 -1.25 6.53
CA SER A 175 21.49 -0.92 5.30
C SER A 175 21.39 -2.04 4.26
N ALA A 176 21.06 -1.64 3.04
CA ALA A 176 21.00 -2.42 1.81
C ALA A 176 22.05 -1.90 0.81
N PRO A 177 22.34 -2.60 -0.30
CA PRO A 177 23.37 -2.20 -1.26
C PRO A 177 23.26 -0.76 -1.80
N ASP A 178 22.03 -0.24 -1.93
CA ASP A 178 21.76 1.07 -2.54
C ASP A 178 21.17 2.10 -1.59
N ALA A 179 20.82 1.70 -0.36
CA ALA A 179 20.15 2.57 0.59
C ALA A 179 20.41 2.16 2.04
N SER A 180 20.34 3.13 2.95
CA SER A 180 20.37 2.92 4.38
C SER A 180 19.31 3.77 5.05
N PHE A 181 18.80 3.25 6.17
CA PHE A 181 17.76 3.86 6.95
C PHE A 181 18.11 3.73 8.43
N ARG A 182 18.58 4.83 9.01
CA ARG A 182 19.10 4.88 10.38
C ARG A 182 18.14 5.63 11.27
N VAL A 183 17.94 5.09 12.47
CA VAL A 183 17.02 5.66 13.46
C VAL A 183 17.77 5.92 14.76
N LYS A 184 17.55 7.09 15.35
CA LYS A 184 17.99 7.45 16.70
C LYS A 184 16.77 7.60 17.59
N HIS A 185 16.67 6.77 18.62
CA HIS A 185 15.60 6.79 19.62
C HIS A 185 16.18 6.66 21.03
N THR A 186 15.39 6.99 22.05
CA THR A 186 15.87 7.21 23.43
C THR A 186 16.19 5.94 24.20
N ARG A 187 15.57 4.82 23.82
CA ARG A 187 15.81 3.50 24.40
C ARG A 187 16.67 2.71 23.43
N GLU A 188 17.71 2.02 23.87
CA GLU A 188 18.48 1.12 22.99
C GLU A 188 17.71 -0.16 22.60
N GLU A 189 16.42 -0.24 22.93
CA GLU A 189 15.54 -1.38 22.66
C GLU A 189 14.89 -1.19 21.29
N PHE A 190 15.55 -1.71 20.26
CA PHE A 190 14.87 -2.11 19.03
C PHE A 190 14.56 -3.60 19.14
N GLU A 191 13.28 -3.94 19.25
CA GLU A 191 12.83 -5.34 19.33
C GLU A 191 12.87 -5.95 17.94
N VAL A 192 13.97 -6.65 17.62
CA VAL A 192 14.16 -7.30 16.32
C VAL A 192 13.23 -8.51 16.21
N GLU A 193 12.33 -8.49 15.23
CA GLU A 193 11.51 -9.64 14.85
C GLU A 193 12.21 -10.48 13.77
N GLU A 194 12.81 -9.81 12.77
CA GLU A 194 13.54 -10.47 11.68
C GLU A 194 14.85 -9.73 11.37
N LYS A 195 15.89 -10.48 11.01
CA LYS A 195 17.19 -9.94 10.61
C LYS A 195 17.65 -10.55 9.30
N HIS A 196 17.82 -9.71 8.29
CA HIS A 196 18.36 -10.07 6.98
C HIS A 196 19.65 -9.29 6.74
N GLY A 197 20.79 -9.89 7.12
CA GLY A 197 22.10 -9.24 7.02
C GLY A 197 22.18 -7.97 7.87
N ALA A 198 22.34 -6.81 7.21
CA ALA A 198 22.39 -5.49 7.82
C ALA A 198 21.02 -4.78 7.86
N GLU A 199 19.93 -5.47 7.49
CA GLU A 199 18.56 -4.98 7.60
C GLU A 199 17.84 -5.67 8.76
N TRP A 200 17.14 -4.89 9.58
CA TRP A 200 16.38 -5.36 10.72
C TRP A 200 14.91 -4.94 10.56
N VAL A 201 14.01 -5.89 10.76
CA VAL A 201 12.57 -5.66 10.88
C VAL A 201 12.20 -5.90 12.34
N GLY A 202 11.41 -5.01 12.90
CA GLY A 202 11.09 -5.09 14.32
C GLY A 202 10.28 -3.89 14.79
N THR A 203 10.28 -3.67 16.09
CA THR A 203 9.51 -2.59 16.71
C THR A 203 10.34 -1.69 17.62
N ILE A 204 9.94 -0.42 17.70
CA ILE A 204 10.39 0.53 18.72
C ILE A 204 9.26 0.61 19.75
N PRO A 205 9.49 0.21 21.01
CA PRO A 205 8.47 0.21 22.04
C PRO A 205 8.00 1.64 22.36
N GLY A 206 6.77 1.76 22.87
CA GLY A 206 6.17 3.05 23.23
C GLY A 206 6.92 3.80 24.35
N GLY A 207 6.56 5.07 24.54
CA GLY A 207 7.21 5.95 25.53
C GLY A 207 8.43 6.72 25.00
N TRP A 208 8.64 6.69 23.68
CA TRP A 208 9.58 7.57 22.98
C TRP A 208 8.99 8.98 22.84
N HIS A 209 9.84 10.01 22.82
CA HIS A 209 9.38 11.41 22.77
C HIS A 209 9.82 12.08 21.47
N ARG A 210 11.07 11.87 21.04
CA ARG A 210 11.55 12.34 19.74
C ARG A 210 12.44 11.31 19.09
N ILE A 211 12.22 11.08 17.80
CA ILE A 211 13.02 10.17 16.99
C ILE A 211 13.57 10.91 15.79
N GLY A 212 14.85 10.69 15.51
CA GLY A 212 15.54 11.18 14.33
C GLY A 212 15.72 10.02 13.35
N VAL A 213 15.33 10.24 12.11
CA VAL A 213 15.39 9.24 11.04
C VAL A 213 16.23 9.79 9.90
N LEU A 214 17.18 9.02 9.39
CA LEU A 214 17.99 9.38 8.24
C LEU A 214 17.92 8.28 7.18
N GLY A 215 17.30 8.62 6.05
CA GLY A 215 17.38 7.86 4.81
C GLY A 215 18.57 8.34 3.99
N THR A 216 19.42 7.44 3.50
CA THR A 216 20.50 7.76 2.57
C THR A 216 20.51 6.75 1.42
N SER A 217 20.48 7.22 0.19
CA SER A 217 20.70 6.42 -1.02
C SER A 217 21.90 6.96 -1.79
N LYS A 218 22.20 6.37 -2.96
CA LYS A 218 23.21 6.89 -3.89
C LYS A 218 22.93 8.33 -4.34
N GLU A 219 21.66 8.69 -4.51
CA GLU A 219 21.26 9.97 -5.09
C GLU A 219 21.00 11.05 -4.05
N ARG A 220 20.54 10.68 -2.84
CA ARG A 220 20.06 11.65 -1.86
C ARG A 220 20.17 11.18 -0.42
N ALA A 221 20.21 12.14 0.50
CA ALA A 221 19.95 11.89 1.91
C ALA A 221 18.82 12.80 2.40
N ARG A 222 17.94 12.25 3.23
CA ARG A 222 16.83 12.98 3.84
C ARG A 222 16.74 12.64 5.32
N PHE A 223 16.64 13.68 6.14
CA PHE A 223 16.44 13.56 7.58
C PHE A 223 15.01 13.93 7.92
N TRP A 224 14.43 13.19 8.85
CA TRP A 224 13.16 13.50 9.47
C TRP A 224 13.28 13.49 10.97
N GLU A 225 12.61 14.44 11.58
CA GLU A 225 12.39 14.47 13.02
C GLU A 225 10.91 14.22 13.28
N ILE A 226 10.61 13.25 14.15
CA ILE A 226 9.24 12.86 14.44
C ILE A 226 8.98 12.90 15.95
N GLU A 227 7.72 13.10 16.29
CA GLU A 227 7.21 12.98 17.65
C GLU A 227 5.91 12.18 17.67
N PRO A 228 5.50 11.68 18.85
CA PRO A 228 4.24 10.99 19.02
C PRO A 228 3.05 11.82 18.57
N ALA A 229 2.13 11.19 17.84
CA ALA A 229 0.85 11.79 17.49
C ALA A 229 -0.26 10.74 17.50
N GLU A 230 -1.50 11.20 17.53
CA GLU A 230 -2.65 10.36 17.25
C GLU A 230 -2.78 10.05 15.76
N GLY A 231 -3.37 8.91 15.44
CA GLY A 231 -3.47 8.41 14.07
C GLY A 231 -2.21 7.68 13.61
N GLU A 232 -2.29 7.00 12.48
CA GLU A 232 -1.19 6.20 11.93
C GLU A 232 -0.49 6.94 10.78
N SER A 233 0.83 7.04 10.88
CA SER A 233 1.72 7.62 9.87
C SER A 233 2.71 6.58 9.39
N VAL A 234 3.15 6.73 8.14
CA VAL A 234 4.18 5.87 7.54
C VAL A 234 5.20 6.74 6.82
N LEU A 235 6.47 6.51 7.12
CA LEU A 235 7.63 7.11 6.48
C LEU A 235 8.32 6.01 5.67
N HIS A 236 8.43 6.19 4.36
CA HIS A 236 9.13 5.26 3.46
C HIS A 236 10.39 5.88 2.87
N PHE A 237 11.42 5.07 2.69
CA PHE A 237 12.62 5.46 1.95
C PHE A 237 13.31 4.23 1.36
N GLU A 238 13.31 4.09 0.04
CA GLU A 238 14.05 3.05 -0.71
C GLU A 238 13.92 1.63 -0.12
N GLY A 239 12.68 1.18 0.12
CA GLY A 239 12.38 -0.16 0.67
C GLY A 239 12.37 -0.25 2.20
N PHE A 240 12.89 0.76 2.89
CA PHE A 240 12.80 0.89 4.35
C PHE A 240 11.54 1.63 4.77
N TYR A 241 11.11 1.44 6.03
CA TYR A 241 9.97 2.15 6.56
C TYR A 241 10.01 2.33 8.08
N LEU A 242 9.25 3.32 8.54
CA LEU A 242 8.84 3.50 9.93
C LEU A 242 7.34 3.78 9.95
N ARG A 243 6.59 3.04 10.76
CA ARG A 243 5.13 3.05 10.79
C ARG A 243 4.63 3.10 12.23
N GLY A 244 3.60 3.92 12.48
CA GLY A 244 2.94 3.98 13.78
C GLY A 244 2.42 5.39 14.08
N GLY A 245 2.19 5.69 15.36
CA GLY A 245 1.57 6.95 15.76
C GLY A 245 2.56 8.10 15.84
N PHE A 246 2.81 8.78 14.73
CA PHE A 246 3.74 9.92 14.74
C PHE A 246 3.32 11.03 13.81
N ARG A 247 3.83 12.23 14.06
CA ARG A 247 3.84 13.32 13.09
C ARG A 247 5.27 13.77 12.82
N ILE A 248 5.50 14.28 11.62
CA ILE A 248 6.79 14.82 11.21
C ILE A 248 6.86 16.27 11.69
N LEU A 249 7.88 16.58 12.49
CA LEU A 249 8.19 17.94 12.94
C LEU A 249 9.07 18.68 11.95
N GLU A 250 10.08 17.99 11.41
CA GLU A 250 11.04 18.57 10.49
C GLU A 250 11.37 17.58 9.37
N THR A 251 11.56 18.10 8.16
CA THR A 251 12.14 17.36 7.05
C THR A 251 13.29 18.17 6.43
N VAL A 252 14.49 17.60 6.44
CA VAL A 252 15.67 18.18 5.79
C VAL A 252 16.01 17.34 4.56
N SER A 253 15.78 17.89 3.36
CA SER A 253 15.97 17.17 2.09
C SER A 253 17.29 17.45 1.38
N VAL A 254 18.08 18.42 1.86
CA VAL A 254 19.40 18.72 1.30
C VAL A 254 20.41 17.76 1.90
N SER A 255 21.03 16.90 1.08
CA SER A 255 21.82 15.75 1.55
C SER A 255 22.90 16.09 2.59
N ALA A 256 23.64 17.20 2.41
CA ALA A 256 24.65 17.63 3.39
C ALA A 256 24.02 18.00 4.74
N ARG A 257 22.99 18.86 4.70
CA ARG A 257 22.25 19.30 5.89
C ARG A 257 21.50 18.16 6.57
N ALA A 258 20.99 17.19 5.82
CA ALA A 258 20.31 16.01 6.35
C ALA A 258 21.26 15.15 7.20
N ARG A 259 22.48 14.90 6.70
CA ARG A 259 23.50 14.15 7.43
C ARG A 259 23.97 14.89 8.67
N GLU A 260 24.12 16.21 8.57
CA GLU A 260 24.48 17.08 9.69
C GLU A 260 23.39 17.10 10.76
N ALA A 261 22.13 17.37 10.38
CA ALA A 261 20.98 17.36 11.28
C ALA A 261 20.86 16.03 12.03
N PHE A 262 20.97 14.90 11.32
CA PHE A 262 20.96 13.58 11.96
C PHE A 262 22.13 13.38 12.93
N ARG A 263 23.33 13.89 12.62
CA ARG A 263 24.51 13.79 13.50
C ARG A 263 24.27 14.55 14.81
N HIS A 264 23.72 15.75 14.74
CA HIS A 264 23.44 16.61 15.89
C HIS A 264 22.19 16.22 16.66
N PHE A 265 21.23 15.53 16.02
CA PHE A 265 20.04 15.05 16.69
C PHE A 265 20.40 14.17 17.91
N ARG A 266 19.72 14.48 19.02
CA ARG A 266 19.77 13.74 20.28
C ARG A 266 18.33 13.35 20.63
N PRO A 267 18.01 12.05 20.69
CA PRO A 267 16.69 11.62 21.11
C PRO A 267 16.44 12.08 22.56
N LYS A 268 15.19 12.44 22.85
CA LYS A 268 14.72 12.81 24.19
C LYS A 268 13.75 11.76 24.72
#